data_AF-A0A248UAH4-F1
#
_entry.id   AF-A0A248UAH4-F1
#
_cell.length_a   1.000
_cell.length_b   1.000
_cell.length_c   1.000
_cell.angle_alpha   90.00
_cell.angle_beta   90.00
_cell.angle_gamma   90.00
#
_symmetry.space_group_name_H-M   'P 1'
#
loop_
_entity.id
_entity.type
_entity.pdbx_description
1 polymer ?
#
loop_
_entity_poly.entity_id
_entity_poly.type
_entity_poly.pdbx_seq_one_letter_code
_entity_poly.pdbx_strand_id
1 'polypeptide(L)'
;MQAQQQKVDVLPRWMTKAKLQTLMQMEPEEALEEAQRLRAAFNRKRRDNRAARKEIVAQQAKKWSSRYKAKRRKTSRARLAKIKIEDPNLYRSICDKKNARDRVRRLGKKQVRTDAMREKDRRKYQRIKAQDFARANHTEMRKLICVHVPGYLMAAAQMDVINSVMVQILDRKVPFNELAAWVKKSVTEYNRQFDYFKTVSIDAPIAGTDGLTRGDMLANDTPHF
;
A
#
# COMPACT_ATOMS: atom_id res chain seq x y z
N MET A 1 34.68 -0.04 -8.77
CA MET A 1 34.48 0.98 -9.80
C MET A 1 33.10 0.79 -10.43
N GLN A 2 32.09 1.53 -9.96
CA GLN A 2 30.72 1.43 -10.47
C GLN A 2 30.52 2.43 -11.61
N ALA A 3 30.15 1.91 -12.78
CA ALA A 3 29.75 2.70 -13.92
C ALA A 3 28.52 3.55 -13.56
N GLN A 4 28.72 4.86 -13.46
CA GLN A 4 27.64 5.83 -13.44
C GLN A 4 26.90 5.70 -14.78
N GLN A 5 25.69 5.13 -14.73
CA GLN A 5 24.77 5.16 -15.85
C GLN A 5 24.53 6.63 -16.20
N GLN A 6 25.13 7.07 -17.32
CA GLN A 6 24.82 8.35 -17.92
C GLN A 6 23.31 8.40 -18.14
N LYS A 7 22.61 9.25 -17.38
CA LYS A 7 21.23 9.61 -17.70
C LYS A 7 21.26 10.14 -19.11
N VAL A 8 20.66 9.41 -20.05
CA VAL A 8 20.43 9.92 -21.40
C VAL A 8 19.70 11.25 -21.21
N ASP A 9 20.31 12.35 -21.64
CA ASP A 9 19.75 13.69 -21.53
C ASP A 9 18.47 13.76 -22.39
N VAL A 10 17.35 13.35 -21.79
CA VAL A 10 16.05 13.42 -22.43
C VAL A 10 15.61 14.88 -22.40
N LEU A 11 15.83 15.56 -23.52
CA LEU A 11 15.35 16.91 -23.71
C LEU A 11 13.83 16.99 -23.50
N PRO A 12 13.33 18.10 -22.95
CA PRO A 12 11.90 18.34 -22.85
C PRO A 12 11.24 18.22 -24.22
N ARG A 13 10.06 17.58 -24.31
CA ARG A 13 9.35 17.34 -25.59
C ARG A 13 9.02 18.60 -26.41
N TRP A 14 9.12 19.77 -25.82
CA TRP A 14 8.87 21.07 -26.44
C TRP A 14 10.16 21.75 -26.95
N MET A 15 11.32 21.14 -26.73
CA MET A 15 12.63 21.67 -27.06
C MET A 15 13.40 20.69 -27.95
N THR A 16 13.92 21.18 -29.07
CA THR A 16 14.79 20.42 -29.98
C THR A 16 16.25 20.63 -29.61
N LYS A 17 17.14 19.70 -30.00
CA LYS A 17 18.59 19.84 -29.78
C LYS A 17 19.14 21.14 -30.35
N ALA A 18 18.71 21.52 -31.56
CA ALA A 18 19.12 22.77 -32.21
C ALA A 18 18.68 24.01 -31.41
N LYS A 19 17.44 24.04 -30.91
CA LYS A 19 16.95 25.16 -30.09
C LYS A 19 17.65 25.25 -28.74
N LEU A 20 18.01 24.12 -28.13
CA LEU A 20 18.83 24.11 -26.92
C LEU A 20 20.20 24.74 -27.19
N GLN A 21 20.87 24.37 -28.29
CA GLN A 21 22.17 24.95 -28.67
C GLN A 21 22.09 26.46 -28.88
N THR A 22 21.00 26.95 -29.50
CA THR A 22 20.78 28.40 -29.65
C THR A 22 20.62 29.10 -28.29
N LEU A 23 19.87 28.50 -27.35
CA LEU A 23 19.67 29.07 -26.01
C LEU A 23 20.96 29.07 -25.17
N MET A 24 21.88 28.12 -25.40
CA MET A 24 23.18 28.07 -24.73
C MET A 24 24.14 29.16 -25.21
N GLN A 25 23.86 29.79 -26.35
CA GLN A 25 24.65 30.86 -26.96
C GLN A 25 24.09 32.26 -26.68
N MET A 26 22.93 32.34 -26.02
CA MET A 26 22.28 33.60 -25.63
C MET A 26 22.68 33.99 -24.20
N GLU A 27 22.51 35.27 -23.87
CA GLU A 27 22.64 35.72 -22.49
C GLU A 27 21.61 35.01 -21.59
N PRO A 28 21.92 34.74 -20.31
CA PRO A 28 21.07 33.92 -19.44
C PRO A 28 19.62 34.42 -19.32
N GLU A 29 19.42 35.73 -19.33
CA GLU A 29 18.10 36.36 -19.22
C GLU A 29 17.29 36.17 -20.53
N GLU A 30 17.90 36.41 -21.68
CA GLU A 30 17.28 36.22 -23.00
C GLU A 30 16.95 34.75 -23.27
N ALA A 31 17.85 33.84 -22.86
CA ALA A 31 17.64 32.41 -22.97
C ALA A 31 16.42 31.94 -22.15
N LEU A 32 16.20 32.51 -20.97
CA LEU A 32 15.04 32.20 -20.15
C LEU A 32 13.74 32.67 -20.80
N GLU A 33 13.71 33.88 -21.34
CA GLU A 33 12.52 34.42 -22.01
C GLU A 33 12.13 33.61 -23.26
N GLU A 34 13.11 33.29 -24.12
CA GLU A 34 12.86 32.50 -25.32
C GLU A 34 12.45 31.06 -24.98
N ALA A 35 13.04 30.47 -23.94
CA ALA A 35 12.60 29.16 -23.43
C ALA A 35 11.15 29.21 -22.92
N GLN A 36 10.75 30.25 -22.19
CA GLN A 36 9.37 30.45 -21.74
C GLN A 36 8.41 30.61 -22.92
N ARG A 37 8.80 31.38 -23.95
CA ARG A 37 8.02 31.56 -25.18
C ARG A 37 7.81 30.25 -25.92
N LEU A 38 8.86 29.45 -26.12
CA LEU A 38 8.79 28.14 -26.76
C LEU A 38 7.86 27.19 -25.99
N ARG A 39 7.98 27.18 -24.66
CA ARG A 39 7.10 26.39 -23.79
C ARG A 39 5.64 26.85 -23.88
N ALA A 40 5.38 28.16 -23.90
CA ALA A 40 4.05 28.72 -24.04
C ALA A 40 3.42 28.37 -25.39
N ALA A 41 4.18 28.50 -26.48
CA ALA A 41 3.74 28.14 -27.84
C ALA A 41 3.41 26.65 -27.95
N PHE A 42 4.26 25.78 -27.39
CA PHE A 42 3.99 24.35 -27.34
C PHE A 42 2.72 24.03 -26.53
N ASN A 43 2.55 24.66 -25.37
CA ASN A 43 1.37 24.48 -24.54
C ASN A 43 0.10 24.98 -25.22
N ARG A 44 0.16 26.07 -26.00
CA ARG A 44 -0.96 26.56 -26.81
C ARG A 44 -1.33 25.55 -27.89
N LYS A 45 -0.37 25.10 -28.70
CA LYS A 45 -0.58 24.05 -29.72
C LYS A 45 -1.16 22.77 -29.12
N ARG A 46 -0.73 22.37 -27.92
CA ARG A 46 -1.26 21.20 -27.20
C ARG A 46 -2.70 21.41 -26.73
N ARG A 47 -3.05 22.62 -26.26
CA ARG A 47 -4.43 22.99 -25.89
C ARG A 47 -5.34 22.95 -27.12
N ASP A 48 -4.91 23.55 -28.23
CA ASP A 48 -5.67 23.59 -29.47
C ASP A 48 -5.86 22.19 -30.04
N ASN A 49 -4.81 21.37 -30.07
CA ASN A 49 -4.91 19.96 -30.47
C ASN A 49 -5.83 19.14 -29.57
N ARG A 50 -5.83 19.40 -28.25
CA ARG A 50 -6.74 18.73 -27.31
C ARG A 50 -8.19 19.15 -27.57
N ALA A 51 -8.43 20.42 -27.87
CA ALA A 51 -9.76 20.93 -28.21
C ALA A 51 -10.24 20.33 -29.53
N ALA A 52 -9.45 20.44 -30.60
CA ALA A 52 -9.76 19.93 -31.93
C ALA A 52 -10.00 18.42 -31.95
N ARG A 53 -9.28 17.65 -31.13
CA ARG A 53 -9.42 16.19 -31.06
C ARG A 53 -10.32 15.70 -29.94
N LYS A 54 -10.95 16.59 -29.16
CA LYS A 54 -11.77 16.22 -27.99
C LYS A 54 -12.87 15.24 -28.38
N GLU A 55 -13.58 15.53 -29.47
CA GLU A 55 -14.68 14.70 -29.95
C GLU A 55 -14.20 13.36 -30.50
N ILE A 56 -13.13 13.37 -31.30
CA ILE A 56 -12.53 12.15 -31.86
C ILE A 56 -12.10 11.21 -30.73
N VAL A 57 -11.40 11.73 -29.71
CA VAL A 57 -10.97 10.95 -28.55
C VAL A 57 -12.17 10.43 -27.76
N ALA A 58 -13.20 11.26 -27.56
CA ALA A 58 -14.42 10.84 -26.87
C ALA A 58 -15.16 9.72 -27.65
N GLN A 59 -15.26 9.83 -28.97
CA GLN A 59 -15.86 8.81 -29.83
C GLN A 59 -15.06 7.51 -29.82
N GLN A 60 -13.73 7.59 -29.91
CA GLN A 60 -12.85 6.42 -29.79
C GLN A 60 -12.99 5.76 -28.42
N ALA A 61 -13.03 6.54 -27.34
CA ALA A 61 -13.26 6.04 -25.99
C ALA A 61 -14.64 5.37 -25.85
N LYS A 62 -15.70 5.93 -26.45
CA LYS A 62 -17.03 5.30 -26.51
C LYS A 62 -16.99 3.97 -27.27
N LYS A 63 -16.38 3.93 -28.46
CA LYS A 63 -16.22 2.70 -29.28
C LYS A 63 -15.44 1.63 -28.52
N TRP A 64 -14.31 2.00 -27.92
CA TRP A 64 -13.49 1.11 -27.11
C TRP A 64 -14.26 0.59 -25.89
N SER A 65 -14.95 1.46 -25.16
CA SER A 65 -15.77 1.08 -24.00
C SER A 65 -16.89 0.11 -24.39
N SER A 66 -17.56 0.35 -25.52
CA SER A 66 -18.61 -0.55 -26.03
C SER A 66 -18.04 -1.93 -26.38
N ARG A 67 -16.95 -1.99 -27.15
CA ARG A 67 -16.26 -3.25 -27.52
C ARG A 67 -15.78 -3.99 -26.28
N TYR A 68 -15.18 -3.29 -25.33
CA TYR A 68 -14.71 -3.86 -24.06
C TYR A 68 -15.86 -4.42 -23.23
N LYS A 69 -16.97 -3.68 -23.10
CA LYS A 69 -18.18 -4.15 -22.40
C LYS A 69 -18.76 -5.39 -23.08
N ALA A 70 -18.82 -5.44 -24.40
CA ALA A 70 -19.30 -6.60 -25.15
C ALA A 70 -18.40 -7.83 -24.91
N LYS A 71 -17.07 -7.68 -25.01
CA LYS A 71 -16.10 -8.75 -24.72
C LYS A 71 -16.20 -9.24 -23.27
N ARG A 72 -16.32 -8.32 -22.32
CA ARG A 72 -16.50 -8.65 -20.89
C ARG A 72 -17.82 -9.38 -20.63
N ARG A 73 -18.91 -9.00 -21.31
CA ARG A 73 -20.20 -9.71 -21.22
C ARG A 73 -20.08 -11.13 -21.77
N LYS A 74 -19.43 -11.33 -22.93
CA LYS A 74 -19.22 -12.66 -23.53
C LYS A 74 -18.44 -13.59 -22.60
N THR A 75 -17.30 -13.10 -22.09
CA THR A 75 -16.45 -13.87 -21.16
C THR A 75 -17.17 -14.18 -19.84
N SER A 76 -17.90 -13.22 -19.27
CA SER A 76 -18.68 -13.45 -18.06
C SER A 76 -19.82 -14.47 -18.27
N ARG A 77 -20.49 -14.44 -19.43
CA ARG A 77 -21.54 -15.42 -19.78
C ARG A 77 -20.95 -16.82 -19.93
N ALA A 78 -19.84 -16.95 -20.66
CA ALA A 78 -19.16 -18.23 -20.80
C ALA A 78 -18.70 -18.81 -19.45
N ARG A 79 -18.15 -17.97 -18.57
CA ARG A 79 -17.79 -18.37 -17.20
C ARG A 79 -18.99 -18.86 -16.40
N LEU A 80 -20.11 -18.13 -16.43
CA LEU A 80 -21.32 -18.54 -15.72
C LEU A 80 -21.92 -19.83 -16.29
N ALA A 81 -21.84 -20.06 -17.60
CA ALA A 81 -22.27 -21.31 -18.22
C ALA A 81 -21.43 -22.49 -17.76
N LYS A 82 -20.10 -22.33 -17.63
CA LYS A 82 -19.22 -23.35 -17.04
C LYS A 82 -19.59 -23.65 -15.59
N ILE A 83 -19.72 -22.62 -14.75
CA ILE A 83 -20.09 -22.77 -13.33
C ILE A 83 -21.46 -23.46 -13.21
N LYS A 84 -22.42 -23.17 -14.10
CA LYS A 84 -23.74 -23.82 -14.09
C LYS A 84 -23.64 -25.35 -14.27
N ILE A 85 -22.67 -25.82 -15.05
CA ILE A 85 -22.44 -27.25 -15.32
C ILE A 85 -21.59 -27.87 -14.21
N GLU A 86 -20.48 -27.22 -13.84
CA GLU A 86 -19.50 -27.72 -12.85
C GLU A 86 -20.04 -27.71 -11.41
N ASP A 87 -20.73 -26.63 -11.01
CA ASP A 87 -21.29 -26.46 -9.66
C ASP A 87 -22.64 -25.70 -9.70
N PRO A 88 -23.76 -26.45 -9.84
CA PRO A 88 -25.10 -25.87 -9.88
C PRO A 88 -25.47 -25.07 -8.62
N ASN A 89 -24.94 -25.45 -7.45
CA ASN A 89 -25.26 -24.80 -6.17
C ASN A 89 -24.57 -23.44 -6.07
N LEU A 90 -23.29 -23.36 -6.48
CA LEU A 90 -22.58 -22.10 -6.60
C LEU A 90 -23.27 -21.17 -7.62
N TYR A 91 -23.69 -21.71 -8.77
CA TYR A 91 -24.44 -20.95 -9.77
C TYR A 91 -25.73 -20.33 -9.20
N ARG A 92 -26.55 -21.12 -8.49
CA ARG A 92 -27.76 -20.62 -7.81
C ARG A 92 -27.44 -19.48 -6.85
N SER A 93 -26.43 -19.66 -5.99
CA SER A 93 -26.02 -18.63 -5.03
C SER A 93 -25.60 -17.30 -5.69
N ILE A 94 -24.96 -17.37 -6.86
CA ILE A 94 -24.53 -16.20 -7.63
C ILE A 94 -25.77 -15.48 -8.20
N CYS A 95 -26.71 -16.24 -8.77
CA CYS A 95 -27.97 -15.71 -9.29
C CYS A 95 -28.80 -15.05 -8.17
N ASP A 96 -28.91 -15.69 -7.00
CA ASP A 96 -29.67 -15.18 -5.87
C ASP A 96 -29.08 -13.87 -5.34
N LYS A 97 -27.76 -13.80 -5.17
CA LYS A 97 -27.06 -12.56 -4.79
C LYS A 97 -27.30 -11.43 -5.79
N LYS A 98 -27.32 -11.75 -7.09
CA LYS A 98 -27.59 -10.77 -8.15
C LYS A 98 -29.05 -10.29 -8.10
N ASN A 99 -29.99 -11.22 -8.01
CA ASN A 99 -31.43 -10.94 -7.93
C ASN A 99 -31.78 -10.13 -6.69
N ALA A 100 -31.19 -10.45 -5.53
CA ALA A 100 -31.35 -9.69 -4.30
C ALA A 100 -30.86 -8.24 -4.46
N ARG A 101 -29.69 -8.04 -5.09
CA ARG A 101 -29.17 -6.69 -5.38
C ARG A 101 -30.07 -5.92 -6.34
N ASP A 102 -30.54 -6.57 -7.40
CA ASP A 102 -31.41 -5.94 -8.39
C ASP A 102 -32.79 -5.60 -7.80
N ARG A 103 -33.33 -6.44 -6.91
CA ARG A 103 -34.56 -6.17 -6.15
C ARG A 103 -34.42 -4.92 -5.28
N VAL A 104 -33.34 -4.83 -4.49
CA VAL A 104 -33.05 -3.66 -3.66
C VAL A 104 -32.94 -2.39 -4.51
N ARG A 105 -32.23 -2.46 -5.65
CA ARG A 105 -32.08 -1.34 -6.58
C ARG A 105 -33.41 -0.89 -7.19
N ARG A 106 -34.28 -1.83 -7.62
CA ARG A 106 -35.60 -1.51 -8.18
C ARG A 106 -36.50 -0.81 -7.17
N LEU A 107 -36.41 -1.20 -5.91
CA LEU A 107 -37.17 -0.59 -4.82
C LEU A 107 -36.63 0.78 -4.37
N GLY A 108 -35.56 1.29 -4.99
CA GLY A 108 -34.88 2.52 -4.58
C GLY A 108 -34.24 2.44 -3.19
N LYS A 109 -34.25 1.25 -2.56
CA LYS A 109 -33.70 1.04 -1.22
C LYS A 109 -32.19 0.96 -1.31
N LYS A 110 -31.49 1.56 -0.34
CA LYS A 110 -30.04 1.34 -0.19
C LYS A 110 -29.83 -0.10 0.29
N GLN A 111 -28.81 -0.77 -0.23
CA GLN A 111 -28.43 -2.11 0.25
C GLN A 111 -28.09 -2.01 1.75
N VAL A 112 -28.77 -2.83 2.56
CA VAL A 112 -28.48 -2.91 4.00
C VAL A 112 -27.03 -3.32 4.17
N ARG A 113 -26.21 -2.46 4.79
CA ARG A 113 -24.82 -2.78 5.10
C ARG A 113 -24.80 -3.73 6.27
N THR A 114 -24.42 -4.98 6.02
CA THR A 114 -24.21 -5.98 7.06
C THR A 114 -23.04 -5.59 7.96
N ASP A 115 -23.01 -6.11 9.18
CA ASP A 115 -21.93 -5.79 10.13
C ASP A 115 -20.57 -6.25 9.62
N ALA A 116 -20.52 -7.39 8.90
CA ALA A 116 -19.30 -7.83 8.21
C ALA A 116 -18.78 -6.80 7.18
N MET A 117 -19.67 -6.12 6.46
CA MET A 117 -19.28 -5.05 5.52
C MET A 117 -18.79 -3.81 6.28
N ARG A 118 -19.50 -3.41 7.34
CA ARG A 118 -19.10 -2.28 8.19
C ARG A 118 -17.73 -2.51 8.80
N GLU A 119 -17.46 -3.71 9.31
CA GLU A 119 -16.19 -4.09 9.91
C GLU A 119 -15.05 -4.06 8.90
N LYS A 120 -15.27 -4.61 7.70
CA LYS A 120 -14.30 -4.57 6.62
C LYS A 120 -13.94 -3.13 6.22
N ASP A 121 -14.94 -2.27 6.14
CA ASP A 121 -14.75 -0.86 5.79
C ASP A 121 -14.07 -0.09 6.94
N ARG A 122 -14.41 -0.40 8.19
CA ARG A 122 -13.73 0.12 9.39
C ARG A 122 -12.25 -0.21 9.35
N ARG A 123 -11.88 -1.49 9.19
CA ARG A 123 -10.47 -1.92 9.08
C ARG A 123 -9.75 -1.29 7.90
N LYS A 124 -10.42 -1.16 6.75
CA LYS A 124 -9.84 -0.47 5.59
C LYS A 124 -9.55 1.00 5.91
N TYR A 125 -10.51 1.70 6.51
CA TYR A 125 -10.36 3.08 6.92
C TYR A 125 -9.19 3.26 7.90
N GLN A 126 -9.10 2.40 8.92
CA GLN A 126 -8.01 2.47 9.90
C GLN A 126 -6.62 2.27 9.28
N ARG A 127 -6.49 1.41 8.27
CA ARG A 127 -5.23 1.21 7.54
C ARG A 127 -4.85 2.42 6.68
N ILE A 128 -5.84 3.03 6.04
CA ILE A 128 -5.64 4.27 5.27
C ILE A 128 -5.23 5.41 6.21
N LYS A 129 -5.95 5.57 7.33
CA LYS A 129 -5.64 6.56 8.36
C LYS A 129 -4.20 6.43 8.86
N ALA A 130 -3.76 5.20 9.16
CA ALA A 130 -2.38 4.94 9.59
C ALA A 130 -1.36 5.35 8.51
N GLN A 131 -1.59 4.96 7.25
CA GLN A 131 -0.69 5.30 6.15
C GLN A 131 -0.63 6.81 5.91
N ASP A 132 -1.77 7.50 5.89
CA ASP A 132 -1.84 8.93 5.62
C ASP A 132 -1.17 9.72 6.75
N PHE A 133 -1.40 9.31 8.01
CA PHE A 133 -0.73 9.90 9.17
C PHE A 133 0.79 9.66 9.13
N ALA A 134 1.23 8.45 8.80
CA ALA A 134 2.64 8.10 8.64
C ALA A 134 3.35 8.93 7.55
N ARG A 135 2.64 9.29 6.48
CA ARG A 135 3.18 10.12 5.39
C ARG A 135 3.25 11.59 5.75
N ALA A 136 2.21 12.11 6.41
CA ALA A 136 2.16 13.51 6.81
C ALA A 136 3.11 13.80 7.97
N ASN A 137 3.08 12.97 9.02
CA ASN A 137 3.75 13.18 10.29
C ASN A 137 4.56 11.95 10.71
N HIS A 138 5.63 11.65 9.97
CA HIS A 138 6.46 10.46 10.19
C HIS A 138 7.10 10.42 11.59
N THR A 139 7.53 11.56 12.12
CA THR A 139 8.15 11.65 13.46
C THR A 139 7.15 11.31 14.56
N GLU A 140 5.94 11.84 14.50
CA GLU A 140 4.89 11.54 15.48
C GLU A 140 4.43 10.08 15.38
N MET A 141 4.36 9.52 14.17
CA MET A 141 4.04 8.10 14.02
C MET A 141 5.11 7.21 14.67
N ARG A 142 6.40 7.55 14.53
CA ARG A 142 7.48 6.83 15.20
C ARG A 142 7.35 6.90 16.72
N LYS A 143 7.00 8.06 17.28
CA LYS A 143 6.74 8.20 18.73
C LYS A 143 5.59 7.31 19.18
N LEU A 144 4.48 7.29 18.44
CA LEU A 144 3.33 6.41 18.74
C LEU A 144 3.70 4.93 18.72
N ILE A 145 4.53 4.51 17.77
CA ILE A 145 5.03 3.13 17.71
C ILE A 145 5.95 2.85 18.91
N CYS A 146 6.88 3.76 19.22
CA CYS A 146 7.85 3.63 20.29
C CYS A 146 7.21 3.36 21.66
N VAL A 147 6.07 4.00 21.96
CA VAL A 147 5.30 3.74 23.20
C VAL A 147 4.92 2.27 23.39
N HIS A 148 4.76 1.52 22.30
CA HIS A 148 4.41 0.10 22.33
C HIS A 148 5.61 -0.84 22.21
N VAL A 149 6.82 -0.31 22.00
CA VAL A 149 8.05 -1.10 21.89
C VAL A 149 8.52 -1.44 23.30
N PRO A 150 8.84 -2.72 23.60
CA PRO A 150 9.34 -3.08 24.91
C PRO A 150 10.68 -2.41 25.25
N GLY A 151 10.77 -1.82 26.45
CA GLY A 151 11.95 -1.07 26.88
C GLY A 151 13.20 -1.91 27.13
N TYR A 152 13.07 -3.23 27.30
CA TYR A 152 14.20 -4.14 27.48
C TYR A 152 15.00 -4.39 26.18
N LEU A 153 14.47 -3.99 25.02
CA LEU A 153 15.17 -4.13 23.75
C LEU A 153 16.34 -3.14 23.69
N MET A 154 17.49 -3.55 23.16
CA MET A 154 18.59 -2.62 22.87
C MET A 154 18.15 -1.55 21.87
N ALA A 155 18.73 -0.34 21.94
CA ALA A 155 18.36 0.79 21.10
C ALA A 155 18.34 0.46 19.58
N ALA A 156 19.31 -0.34 19.10
CA ALA A 156 19.34 -0.80 17.72
C ALA A 156 18.11 -1.65 17.36
N ALA A 157 17.78 -2.64 18.20
CA ALA A 157 16.63 -3.51 18.00
C ALA A 157 15.29 -2.74 18.09
N GLN A 158 15.19 -1.75 18.98
CA GLN A 158 14.03 -0.86 19.06
C GLN A 158 13.82 -0.13 17.73
N MET A 159 14.87 0.44 17.15
CA MET A 159 14.80 1.16 15.90
C MET A 159 14.44 0.25 14.72
N ASP A 160 14.96 -0.97 14.68
CA ASP A 160 14.62 -1.96 13.65
C ASP A 160 13.14 -2.37 13.71
N VAL A 161 12.62 -2.64 14.92
CA VAL A 161 11.20 -2.94 15.14
C VAL A 161 10.33 -1.76 14.68
N ILE A 162 10.67 -0.53 15.07
CA ILE A 162 9.94 0.69 14.66
C ILE A 162 9.94 0.83 13.13
N ASN A 163 11.10 0.65 12.49
CA ASN A 163 11.23 0.74 11.05
C ASN A 163 10.41 -0.34 10.34
N SER A 164 10.43 -1.58 10.84
CA SER A 164 9.63 -2.68 10.30
C SER A 164 8.13 -2.38 10.35
N VAL A 165 7.62 -1.91 11.49
CA VAL A 165 6.21 -1.52 11.64
C VAL A 165 5.86 -0.36 10.71
N MET A 166 6.75 0.63 10.58
CA MET A 166 6.57 1.77 9.68
C MET A 166 6.45 1.35 8.21
N VAL A 167 7.28 0.40 7.76
CA VAL A 167 7.17 -0.19 6.41
C VAL A 167 5.82 -0.88 6.24
N GLN A 168 5.38 -1.67 7.22
CA GLN A 168 4.08 -2.36 7.16
C GLN A 168 2.87 -1.41 7.13
N ILE A 169 2.97 -0.25 7.80
CA ILE A 169 1.98 0.83 7.72
C ILE A 169 1.93 1.41 6.30
N LEU A 170 3.10 1.70 5.71
CA LEU A 170 3.19 2.23 4.34
C LEU A 170 2.64 1.23 3.30
N ASP A 171 2.75 -0.07 3.57
CA ASP A 171 2.15 -1.16 2.78
C ASP A 171 0.63 -1.34 2.99
N ARG A 172 -0.02 -0.52 3.83
CA ARG A 172 -1.43 -0.64 4.21
C ARG A 172 -1.78 -1.97 4.89
N LYS A 173 -0.87 -2.53 5.69
CA LYS A 173 -1.14 -3.76 6.46
C LYS A 173 -1.68 -3.47 7.86
N VAL A 174 -1.14 -2.44 8.51
CA VAL A 174 -1.38 -2.11 9.92
C VAL A 174 -2.57 -1.15 10.09
N PRO A 175 -3.65 -1.55 10.80
CA PRO A 175 -4.71 -0.63 11.21
C PRO A 175 -4.24 0.28 12.35
N PHE A 176 -4.63 1.56 12.33
CA PHE A 176 -4.23 2.54 13.34
C PHE A 176 -4.61 2.15 14.78
N ASN A 177 -5.76 1.51 14.97
CA ASN A 177 -6.26 1.08 16.29
C ASN A 177 -5.61 -0.22 16.81
N GLU A 178 -4.81 -0.91 16.01
CA GLU A 178 -4.20 -2.20 16.35
C GLU A 178 -2.67 -2.11 16.42
N LEU A 179 -2.10 -0.90 16.56
CA LEU A 179 -0.65 -0.66 16.53
C LEU A 179 0.13 -1.55 17.52
N ALA A 180 -0.31 -1.62 18.78
CA ALA A 180 0.35 -2.44 19.80
C ALA A 180 0.45 -3.92 19.41
N ALA A 181 -0.60 -4.48 18.83
CA ALA A 181 -0.61 -5.88 18.38
C ALA A 181 0.36 -6.12 17.22
N TRP A 182 0.50 -5.13 16.32
CA TRP A 182 1.45 -5.21 15.22
C TRP A 182 2.90 -5.00 15.66
N VAL A 183 3.15 -4.12 16.64
CA VAL A 183 4.48 -3.99 17.27
C VAL A 183 4.90 -5.30 17.92
N LYS A 184 4.01 -5.94 18.68
CA LYS A 184 4.28 -7.27 19.27
C LYS A 184 4.64 -8.31 18.21
N LYS A 185 3.92 -8.35 17.09
CA LYS A 185 4.25 -9.24 15.97
C LYS A 185 5.63 -8.95 15.39
N SER A 186 5.97 -7.68 15.16
CA SER A 186 7.28 -7.29 14.65
C SER A 186 8.40 -7.61 15.63
N VAL A 187 8.18 -7.51 16.94
CA VAL A 187 9.14 -7.96 17.97
C VAL A 187 9.34 -9.48 17.90
N THR A 188 8.27 -10.26 17.78
CA THR A 188 8.36 -11.72 17.63
C THR A 188 9.10 -12.11 16.33
N GLU A 189 8.82 -11.44 15.22
CA GLU A 189 9.49 -11.65 13.93
C GLU A 189 10.99 -11.29 14.02
N TYR A 190 11.32 -10.17 14.66
CA TYR A 190 12.70 -9.75 14.88
C TYR A 190 13.45 -10.76 15.74
N ASN A 191 12.84 -11.22 16.84
CA ASN A 191 13.45 -12.22 17.71
C ASN A 191 13.69 -13.56 16.99
N ARG A 192 12.76 -13.98 16.12
CA ARG A 192 12.94 -15.17 15.30
C ARG A 192 14.12 -15.06 14.33
N GLN A 193 14.45 -13.86 13.85
CA GLN A 193 15.53 -13.66 12.89
C GLN A 193 16.91 -13.59 13.54
N PHE A 194 16.99 -13.00 14.73
CA PHE A 194 18.27 -12.65 15.34
C PHE A 194 18.53 -13.28 16.71
N ASP A 195 17.57 -14.03 17.28
CA ASP A 195 17.64 -14.70 18.59
C ASP A 195 18.17 -13.81 19.73
N TYR A 196 17.89 -12.51 19.67
CA TYR A 196 18.40 -11.52 20.62
C TYR A 196 17.75 -11.63 22.01
N PHE A 197 16.49 -12.06 22.07
CA PHE A 197 15.68 -12.08 23.27
C PHE A 197 15.20 -13.51 23.49
N LYS A 198 16.08 -14.36 24.02
CA LYS A 198 15.70 -15.73 24.37
C LYS A 198 14.48 -15.68 25.29
N THR A 199 13.32 -16.11 24.80
CA THR A 199 12.24 -16.58 25.66
C THR A 199 12.71 -17.91 26.21
N VAL A 200 13.51 -17.87 27.27
CA VAL A 200 13.96 -19.10 27.91
C VAL A 200 12.76 -19.67 28.64
N SER A 201 12.32 -20.86 28.23
CA SER A 201 11.32 -21.60 28.98
C SER A 201 11.85 -21.84 30.39
N ILE A 202 10.97 -21.75 31.38
CA ILE A 202 11.31 -22.00 32.79
C ILE A 202 11.96 -23.39 32.93
N ASP A 203 11.49 -24.35 32.13
CA ASP A 203 11.96 -25.75 32.10
C ASP A 203 13.23 -25.97 31.26
N ALA A 204 13.81 -24.91 30.64
CA ALA A 204 15.06 -25.09 29.91
C ALA A 204 16.24 -25.23 30.88
N PRO A 205 17.13 -26.23 30.67
CA PRO A 205 18.31 -26.40 31.49
C PRO A 205 19.27 -25.21 31.29
N ILE A 206 19.86 -24.75 32.39
CA ILE A 206 20.84 -23.66 32.38
C ILE A 206 22.18 -24.23 31.89
N ALA A 207 22.73 -23.62 30.83
CA ALA A 207 24.01 -24.03 30.27
C ALA A 207 25.13 -23.94 31.34
N GLY A 208 25.88 -25.04 31.52
CA GLY A 208 26.93 -25.13 32.54
C GLY A 208 26.48 -25.62 33.92
N THR A 209 25.22 -26.05 34.06
CA THR A 209 24.69 -26.68 35.28
C THR A 209 24.17 -28.08 34.98
N ASP A 210 24.22 -28.98 35.97
CA ASP A 210 23.79 -30.38 35.84
C ASP A 210 22.25 -30.48 35.90
N GLY A 211 21.60 -30.09 34.80
CA GLY A 211 20.14 -30.22 34.64
C GLY A 211 19.30 -29.20 35.40
N LEU A 212 19.91 -28.22 36.08
CA LEU A 212 19.19 -27.19 36.82
C LEU A 212 18.36 -26.31 35.86
N THR A 213 17.06 -26.22 36.11
CA THR A 213 16.17 -25.36 35.32
C THR A 213 16.04 -23.99 35.97
N ARG A 214 15.56 -22.99 35.21
CA ARG A 214 15.31 -21.65 35.78
C ARG A 214 14.14 -21.65 36.77
N GLY A 215 13.26 -22.64 36.71
CA GLY A 215 12.21 -22.86 37.71
C GLY A 215 12.77 -23.22 39.09
N ASP A 216 13.81 -24.05 39.12
CA ASP A 216 14.45 -24.50 40.36
C ASP A 216 15.13 -23.34 41.11
N MET A 217 15.62 -22.34 40.39
CA MET A 217 16.18 -21.12 41.00
C MET A 217 15.13 -20.21 41.65
N LEU A 218 13.89 -20.21 41.15
CA LEU A 218 12.80 -19.38 41.67
C LEU A 218 12.12 -20.01 42.90
N ALA A 219 12.19 -21.34 43.06
CA ALA A 219 11.63 -22.04 44.21
C ALA A 219 12.41 -21.79 45.51
N ASN A 220 13.69 -21.40 45.43
CA ASN A 220 14.55 -21.18 46.58
C ASN A 220 14.37 -19.80 47.25
N ASP A 221 13.68 -18.84 46.62
CA ASP A 221 13.29 -17.55 47.22
C ASP A 221 11.90 -17.62 47.89
N THR A 222 11.58 -18.76 48.50
CA THR A 222 10.39 -18.87 49.36
C THR A 222 10.72 -18.23 50.71
N PRO A 223 10.03 -17.17 51.17
CA PRO A 223 10.24 -16.66 52.52
C PRO A 223 9.84 -17.76 53.51
N HIS A 224 10.81 -18.22 54.30
CA HIS A 224 10.53 -18.99 55.50
C HIS A 224 9.69 -18.10 56.43
N PHE A 225 8.44 -18.50 56.67
CA PHE A 225 7.66 -17.99 57.80
C PHE A 225 8.14 -18.66 59.08
#